data_AF-A0A3P9DU01-F1
#
_entry.id   AF-A0A3P9DU01-F1
#
_cell.length_a   1.000
_cell.length_b   1.000
_cell.length_c   1.000
_cell.angle_alpha   90.00
_cell.angle_beta   90.00
_cell.angle_gamma   90.00
#
_symmetry.space_group_name_H-M   'P 1'
#
loop_
_entity.id
_entity.type
_entity.pdbx_description
1 polymer ?
#
loop_
_entity_poly.entity_id
_entity_poly.type
_entity_poly.pdbx_seq_one_letter_code
_entity_poly.pdbx_strand_id
1 'polypeptide(L)'
;MTWAQAQRICLNMNANLASVHSYDEYQFIRRVISSATHESGLTWIGGSDGQQEGYWFWIDGTSFTFTQWCRGEPNNHRGNEHCLLVNFSGSKCWNDGTCDSRFPFICVKAI
;
A
#
# COMPACT_ATOMS: atom_id res chain seq x y z
N MET A 1 -11.08 -1.02 -5.72
CA MET A 1 -10.29 -1.12 -6.96
C MET A 1 -9.28 -2.24 -6.78
N THR A 2 -8.97 -3.05 -7.80
CA THR A 2 -7.80 -3.96 -7.71
C THR A 2 -6.53 -3.12 -7.64
N TRP A 3 -5.43 -3.68 -7.14
CA TRP A 3 -4.17 -2.95 -7.01
C TRP A 3 -3.67 -2.43 -8.37
N ALA A 4 -3.70 -3.28 -9.40
CA ALA A 4 -3.28 -2.90 -10.75
C ALA A 4 -4.17 -1.81 -11.37
N GLN A 5 -5.49 -1.89 -11.18
CA GLN A 5 -6.40 -0.84 -11.63
C GLN A 5 -6.18 0.48 -10.89
N ALA A 6 -5.87 0.44 -9.59
CA ALA A 6 -5.58 1.60 -8.79
C ALA A 6 -4.30 2.31 -9.28
N GLN A 7 -3.24 1.56 -9.54
CA GLN A 7 -2.02 2.09 -10.15
C GLN A 7 -2.29 2.75 -11.50
N ARG A 8 -3.09 2.12 -12.36
CA ARG A 8 -3.46 2.71 -13.65
C ARG A 8 -4.19 4.06 -13.50
N ILE A 9 -5.04 4.20 -12.48
CA ILE A 9 -5.72 5.47 -12.21
C ILE A 9 -4.71 6.53 -11.74
N CYS A 10 -3.79 6.18 -10.85
CA CYS A 10 -2.75 7.12 -10.40
C CYS A 10 -1.87 7.58 -11.57
N LEU A 11 -1.51 6.68 -12.49
CA LEU A 11 -0.73 7.03 -13.68
C LEU A 11 -1.44 8.04 -14.58
N ASN A 12 -2.78 7.95 -14.72
CA ASN A 12 -3.57 8.93 -15.45
C ASN A 12 -3.58 10.33 -14.80
N MET A 13 -3.14 10.44 -13.55
CA MET A 13 -2.97 11.70 -12.82
C MET A 13 -1.50 12.14 -12.73
N ASN A 14 -0.62 11.53 -13.54
CA ASN A 14 0.83 11.71 -13.45
C ASN A 14 1.37 11.44 -12.02
N ALA A 15 0.87 10.38 -11.40
CA ALA A 15 1.20 9.95 -10.04
C ALA A 15 1.41 8.42 -10.01
N ASN A 16 1.81 7.89 -8.86
CA ASN A 16 1.84 6.45 -8.58
C ASN A 16 0.98 6.14 -7.36
N LEU A 17 0.62 4.87 -7.16
CA LEU A 17 0.24 4.42 -5.82
C LEU A 17 1.33 4.82 -4.82
N ALA A 18 0.91 5.27 -3.63
CA ALA A 18 1.83 5.88 -2.68
C ALA A 18 3.00 4.96 -2.28
N SER A 19 4.20 5.50 -2.32
CA SER A 19 5.37 4.97 -1.61
C SER A 19 5.47 5.61 -0.23
N VAL A 20 6.25 5.00 0.66
CA VAL A 20 6.48 5.49 2.02
C VAL A 20 7.95 5.31 2.39
N HIS A 21 8.61 6.41 2.76
CA HIS A 21 10.04 6.47 3.05
C HIS A 21 10.36 6.91 4.47
N SER A 22 9.36 7.35 5.23
CA SER A 22 9.54 7.78 6.61
C SER A 22 8.29 7.55 7.45
N TYR A 23 8.49 7.61 8.77
CA TYR A 23 7.37 7.55 9.71
C TYR A 23 6.42 8.74 9.54
N ASP A 24 6.93 9.94 9.24
CA ASP A 24 6.12 11.13 9.05
C ASP A 24 5.24 11.05 7.81
N GLU A 25 5.77 10.54 6.69
CA GLU A 25 4.99 10.24 5.49
C GLU A 25 3.89 9.21 5.77
N TYR A 26 4.23 8.17 6.53
CA TYR A 26 3.24 7.16 6.92
C TYR A 26 2.11 7.75 7.76
N GLN A 27 2.43 8.62 8.73
CA GLN A 27 1.40 9.31 9.51
C GLN A 27 0.56 10.26 8.64
N PHE A 28 1.18 10.94 7.68
CA PHE A 28 0.47 11.79 6.73
C PHE A 28 -0.53 10.99 5.90
N ILE A 29 -0.10 9.87 5.30
CA ILE A 29 -0.98 8.96 4.55
C ILE A 29 -2.14 8.47 5.40
N ARG A 30 -1.89 8.05 6.65
CA ARG A 30 -2.95 7.61 7.58
C ARG A 30 -3.98 8.71 7.84
N ARG A 31 -3.55 9.96 8.00
CA ARG A 31 -4.46 11.11 8.19
C ARG A 31 -5.31 11.37 6.94
N VAL A 32 -4.71 11.30 5.75
CA VAL A 32 -5.44 11.45 4.47
C VAL A 32 -6.52 10.39 4.35
N ILE A 33 -6.17 9.12 4.58
CA ILE A 33 -7.14 8.02 4.53
C ILE A 33 -8.24 8.23 5.57
N SER A 34 -7.87 8.55 6.82
CA SER A 34 -8.82 8.80 7.90
C SER A 34 -9.84 9.89 7.54
N SER A 35 -9.38 10.98 6.94
CA SER A 35 -10.22 12.11 6.49
C SER A 35 -11.15 11.71 5.35
N ALA A 36 -10.65 10.98 4.35
CA ALA A 36 -11.42 10.59 3.17
C ALA A 36 -12.45 9.47 3.45
N THR A 37 -12.18 8.62 4.44
CA THR A 37 -12.92 7.37 4.66
C THR A 37 -13.68 7.32 5.98
N HIS A 38 -13.65 8.38 6.80
CA HIS A 38 -14.20 8.40 8.16
C HIS A 38 -13.64 7.24 9.01
N GLU A 39 -12.31 7.14 9.03
CA GLU A 39 -11.55 6.08 9.71
C GLU A 39 -11.73 4.65 9.19
N SER A 40 -12.42 4.45 8.07
CA SER A 40 -12.78 3.12 7.58
C SER A 40 -11.91 2.64 6.42
N GLY A 41 -11.35 1.43 6.57
CA GLY A 41 -11.03 0.59 5.42
C GLY A 41 -9.55 0.42 5.11
N LEU A 42 -9.23 -0.82 4.73
CA LEU A 42 -7.98 -1.20 4.10
C LEU A 42 -7.77 -0.36 2.85
N THR A 43 -6.55 0.07 2.60
CA THR A 43 -6.24 0.98 1.48
C THR A 43 -4.98 0.52 0.78
N TRP A 44 -5.01 0.39 -0.54
CA TRP A 44 -3.84 0.07 -1.35
C TRP A 44 -2.82 1.20 -1.35
N ILE A 45 -1.54 0.82 -1.23
CA ILE A 45 -0.38 1.65 -1.53
C ILE A 45 0.56 0.89 -2.49
N GLY A 46 1.64 1.52 -2.95
CA GLY A 46 2.40 1.09 -4.12
C GLY A 46 3.38 -0.06 -3.91
N GLY A 47 3.34 -0.76 -2.77
CA GLY A 47 4.25 -1.85 -2.46
C GLY A 47 3.79 -3.15 -3.10
N SER A 48 4.73 -3.93 -3.64
CA SER A 48 4.48 -5.28 -4.13
C SER A 48 5.73 -6.14 -4.04
N ASP A 49 5.56 -7.45 -3.89
CA ASP A 49 6.60 -8.46 -4.04
C ASP A 49 6.22 -9.53 -5.09
N GLY A 50 5.23 -9.24 -5.94
CA GLY A 50 4.71 -10.21 -6.93
C GLY A 50 5.69 -10.62 -8.03
N GLN A 51 6.86 -9.98 -8.12
CA GLN A 51 7.96 -10.43 -8.98
C GLN A 51 8.78 -11.56 -8.33
N GLN A 52 8.95 -11.49 -7.01
CA GLN A 52 9.68 -12.46 -6.23
C GLN A 52 9.25 -12.35 -4.77
N GLU A 53 8.57 -13.39 -4.30
CA GLU A 53 8.08 -13.51 -2.93
C GLU A 53 9.13 -13.11 -1.88
N GLY A 54 8.75 -12.21 -0.96
CA GLY A 54 9.61 -11.70 0.10
C GLY A 54 10.55 -10.56 -0.32
N TYR A 55 10.60 -10.20 -1.62
CA TYR A 55 11.38 -9.08 -2.14
C TYR A 55 10.47 -7.92 -2.56
N TRP A 56 10.24 -7.02 -1.61
CA TRP A 56 9.34 -5.89 -1.78
C TRP A 56 9.97 -4.72 -2.56
N PHE A 57 9.18 -4.11 -3.44
CA PHE A 57 9.53 -2.89 -4.16
C PHE A 57 8.37 -1.90 -4.15
N TRP A 58 8.70 -0.61 -4.27
CA TRP A 58 7.70 0.42 -4.58
C TRP A 58 7.53 0.53 -6.09
N ILE A 59 6.29 0.61 -6.56
CA ILE A 59 5.95 0.68 -7.99
C ILE A 59 6.45 1.96 -8.68
N ASP A 60 6.79 2.99 -7.90
CA ASP A 60 7.38 4.24 -8.38
C ASP A 60 8.91 4.15 -8.61
N GLY A 61 9.53 3.00 -8.26
CA GLY A 61 10.96 2.74 -8.44
C GLY A 61 11.85 3.21 -7.30
N THR A 62 11.29 3.79 -6.23
CA THR A 62 12.04 4.20 -5.04
C THR A 62 12.43 3.00 -4.16
N SER A 63 13.40 3.20 -3.26
CA SER A 63 13.91 2.12 -2.41
C SER A 63 12.91 1.69 -1.33
N PHE A 64 12.71 0.39 -1.17
CA PHE A 64 11.88 -0.20 -0.13
C PHE A 64 12.68 -0.43 1.17
N THR A 65 12.91 0.63 1.94
CA THR A 65 13.74 0.59 3.17
C THR A 65 12.97 0.84 4.46
N PHE A 66 11.85 1.55 4.38
CA PHE A 66 10.96 1.81 5.51
C PHE A 66 9.81 0.80 5.52
N THR A 67 9.51 0.22 6.68
CA THR A 67 8.41 -0.73 6.83
C THR A 67 7.59 -0.49 8.09
N GLN A 68 6.29 -0.75 8.00
CA GLN A 68 5.36 -0.76 9.14
C GLN A 68 4.45 -1.98 9.09
N TRP A 69 5.02 -3.16 8.83
CA TRP A 69 4.30 -4.43 8.84
C TRP A 69 3.62 -4.67 10.19
N CYS A 70 2.39 -5.20 10.14
CA CYS A 70 1.77 -5.74 11.33
C CYS A 70 2.54 -6.96 11.83
N ARG A 71 2.38 -7.28 13.12
CA ARG A 71 2.99 -8.48 13.69
C ARG A 71 2.49 -9.72 12.94
N GLY A 72 3.39 -10.44 12.32
CA GLY A 72 3.09 -11.64 11.52
C GLY A 72 3.14 -11.39 10.02
N GLU A 73 3.18 -10.12 9.58
CA GLU A 73 3.18 -9.72 8.17
C GLU A 73 4.58 -9.36 7.66
N PRO A 74 4.82 -9.44 6.34
CA PRO A 74 3.94 -10.06 5.34
C PRO A 74 3.93 -11.59 5.50
N ASN A 75 2.76 -12.20 5.37
CA ASN A 75 2.58 -13.63 5.67
C ASN A 75 2.26 -14.49 4.44
N ASN A 76 1.99 -13.85 3.31
CA ASN A 76 1.61 -14.46 2.04
C ASN A 76 0.51 -15.50 2.20
N HIS A 77 -0.64 -15.10 2.74
CA HIS A 77 -1.68 -16.04 3.13
C HIS A 77 -2.14 -16.86 1.92
N ARG A 78 -2.00 -18.19 2.02
CA ARG A 78 -2.30 -19.15 0.95
C ARG A 78 -1.45 -18.98 -0.32
N GLY A 79 -0.31 -18.31 -0.24
CA GLY A 79 0.61 -18.11 -1.35
C GLY A 79 0.08 -17.18 -2.43
N ASN A 80 -0.78 -16.21 -2.08
CA ASN A 80 -1.43 -15.32 -3.04
C ASN A 80 -1.68 -13.91 -2.48
N GLU A 81 -0.75 -13.37 -1.69
CA GLU A 81 -0.79 -11.99 -1.22
C GLU A 81 0.47 -11.25 -1.63
N HIS A 82 0.36 -10.35 -2.61
CA HIS A 82 1.52 -9.73 -3.26
C HIS A 82 1.42 -8.21 -3.39
N CYS A 83 0.43 -7.61 -2.75
CA CYS A 83 0.12 -6.19 -2.89
C CYS A 83 -0.06 -5.55 -1.51
N LEU A 84 0.62 -4.44 -1.26
CA LEU A 84 0.68 -3.81 0.05
C LEU A 84 -0.57 -2.98 0.33
N LEU A 85 -1.24 -3.25 1.45
CA LEU A 85 -2.30 -2.41 2.00
C LEU A 85 -1.97 -1.89 3.39
N VAL A 86 -2.54 -0.74 3.74
CA VAL A 86 -2.44 -0.11 5.06
C VAL A 86 -3.79 -0.14 5.79
N ASN A 87 -3.79 0.36 7.04
CA ASN A 87 -4.94 0.34 7.94
C ASN A 87 -5.40 -1.08 8.32
N PHE A 88 -4.49 -2.04 8.32
CA PHE A 88 -4.78 -3.39 8.78
C PHE A 88 -4.79 -3.46 10.32
N SER A 89 -5.78 -4.19 10.86
CA SER A 89 -5.97 -4.39 12.30
C SER A 89 -6.15 -3.09 13.13
N GLY A 90 -6.28 -3.22 14.45
CA GLY A 90 -6.40 -2.08 15.37
C GLY A 90 -5.17 -1.16 15.38
N SER A 91 -3.99 -1.70 15.04
CA SER A 91 -2.74 -0.94 14.94
C SER A 91 -2.61 -0.12 13.65
N LYS A 92 -3.53 -0.32 12.68
CA LYS A 92 -3.55 0.33 11.36
C LYS A 92 -2.25 0.18 10.54
N CYS A 93 -1.45 -0.86 10.83
CA CYS A 93 -0.17 -1.20 10.19
C CYS A 93 -0.38 -1.85 8.79
N TRP A 94 0.69 -2.36 8.18
CA TRP A 94 0.67 -2.92 6.83
C TRP A 94 0.35 -4.41 6.82
N ASN A 95 -0.28 -4.85 5.72
CA ASN A 95 -0.52 -6.24 5.35
C ASN A 95 -0.17 -6.40 3.86
N ASP A 96 0.27 -7.58 3.45
CA ASP A 96 0.21 -8.03 2.08
C ASP A 96 -1.19 -8.59 1.81
N GLY A 97 -1.81 -8.23 0.70
CA GLY A 97 -3.14 -8.67 0.35
C GLY A 97 -3.20 -9.27 -1.04
N THR A 98 -4.23 -10.06 -1.30
CA THR A 98 -4.53 -10.55 -2.65
C THR A 98 -4.80 -9.36 -3.57
N CYS A 99 -3.98 -9.20 -4.61
CA CYS A 99 -3.98 -8.04 -5.49
C CYS A 99 -5.32 -7.77 -6.21
N ASP A 100 -6.13 -8.81 -6.40
CA ASP A 100 -7.46 -8.76 -7.03
C ASP A 100 -8.58 -8.32 -6.06
N SER A 101 -8.28 -8.17 -4.77
CA SER A 101 -9.21 -7.60 -3.80
C SER A 101 -9.48 -6.13 -4.11
N ARG A 102 -10.70 -5.67 -3.80
CA ARG A 102 -11.17 -4.33 -4.16
C ARG A 102 -11.16 -3.41 -2.94
N PHE A 103 -10.20 -2.50 -2.90
CA PHE A 103 -10.08 -1.49 -1.84
C PHE A 103 -9.99 -0.06 -2.40
N PRO A 104 -10.23 0.96 -1.55
CA PRO A 104 -9.70 2.31 -1.75
C PRO A 104 -8.18 2.31 -1.99
N PHE A 105 -7.66 3.41 -2.51
CA PHE A 105 -6.23 3.57 -2.79
C PHE A 105 -5.82 5.03 -2.65
N ILE A 106 -4.53 5.26 -2.48
CA ILE A 106 -3.95 6.60 -2.42
C ILE A 106 -2.89 6.76 -3.51
N CYS A 107 -2.99 7.86 -4.25
CA CYS A 107 -1.98 8.27 -5.22
C CYS A 107 -1.08 9.32 -4.60
N VAL A 108 0.22 9.25 -4.89
CA VAL A 108 1.20 10.28 -4.55
C VAL A 108 1.90 10.71 -5.83
N LYS A 109 2.01 12.03 -6.00
CA LYS A 109 2.81 12.64 -7.04
C LYS A 109 4.11 13.13 -6.43
N ALA A 110 5.23 12.56 -6.87
CA ALA A 110 6.54 13.12 -6.57
C ALA A 110 6.64 14.50 -7.22
N ILE A 111 7.18 15.48 -6.48
CA ILE A 111 7.40 16.86 -6.94
C ILE A 111 8.82 16.96 -7.48
#